data_AF-A0AAN5IDZ5-F1
#
_entry.id   AF-A0AAN5IDZ5-F1
#
_cell.length_a   1.000
_cell.length_b   1.000
_cell.length_c   1.000
_cell.angle_alpha   90.00
_cell.angle_beta   90.00
_cell.angle_gamma   90.00
#
_symmetry.space_group_name_H-M   'P 1'
#
loop_
_entity.id
_entity.type
_entity.pdbx_description
1 polymer ?
#
loop_
_entity_poly.entity_id
_entity_poly.type
_entity_poly.pdbx_seq_one_letter_code
_entity_poly.pdbx_strand_id
1 'polypeptide(L)'
;SSVYIFSAASIGMDRLMILIHVVYQIPAILMQASCTYAIFQSWLFDDGMHSTPVVLLFFVFKYCWYYNTLSHVLMSTTRIFRLYAIVRGRILSNGRSISLVIVIQLISIGSAVLSQFITPCCRTSFAYYVYSYVYETRGSVTNYSNYVIDLPMNISSTACSLLCYSGVSYRLNDSESAKINSNYYENMHVIFRYAMHFAAVAAFHFISWLTLRILPPLSSDPSQDWLKGVTTLFVLLNSWSAAFLFLLNNTEV
;
A
#
# COMPACT_ATOMS: atom_id res chain seq x y z
N SER A 1 15.94 16.27 -2.75
CA SER A 1 16.44 14.93 -3.11
C SER A 1 15.27 14.06 -3.57
N SER A 2 15.45 13.23 -4.59
CA SER A 2 14.39 12.39 -5.20
C SER A 2 13.64 11.51 -4.21
N VAL A 3 14.31 11.06 -3.16
CA VAL A 3 13.73 10.24 -2.09
C VAL A 3 12.60 10.97 -1.36
N TYR A 4 12.78 12.26 -1.05
CA TYR A 4 11.75 13.06 -0.37
C TYR A 4 10.51 13.24 -1.25
N ILE A 5 10.68 13.38 -2.57
CA ILE A 5 9.56 13.54 -3.50
C ILE A 5 8.69 12.28 -3.48
N PHE A 6 9.31 11.10 -3.55
CA PHE A 6 8.58 9.82 -3.50
C PHE A 6 7.91 9.61 -2.13
N SER A 7 8.63 9.88 -1.04
CA SER A 7 8.08 9.74 0.32
C SER A 7 6.92 10.69 0.58
N ALA A 8 7.03 11.96 0.20
CA ALA A 8 5.96 12.94 0.40
C ALA A 8 4.68 12.55 -0.35
N ALA A 9 4.82 12.08 -1.59
CA ALA A 9 3.67 11.63 -2.38
C ALA A 9 3.02 10.37 -1.79
N SER A 10 3.80 9.41 -1.29
CA SER A 10 3.28 8.20 -0.61
C SER A 10 2.55 8.56 0.69
N ILE A 11 3.13 9.41 1.53
CA ILE A 11 2.50 9.91 2.77
C ILE A 11 1.19 10.64 2.45
N GLY A 12 1.13 11.38 1.35
CA GLY A 12 -0.10 12.01 0.87
C GLY A 12 -1.22 11.00 0.62
N MET A 13 -0.91 9.88 -0.05
CA MET A 13 -1.88 8.81 -0.32
C MET A 13 -2.28 8.07 0.95
N ASP A 14 -1.36 7.82 1.87
CA ASP A 14 -1.65 7.21 3.16
C ASP A 14 -2.62 8.06 3.99
N ARG A 15 -2.45 9.39 3.99
CA ARG A 15 -3.37 10.33 4.65
C ARG A 15 -4.76 10.29 4.04
N LEU A 16 -4.86 10.26 2.71
CA LEU A 16 -6.14 10.12 2.01
C LEU A 16 -6.81 8.79 2.37
N MET A 17 -6.04 7.70 2.44
CA MET A 17 -6.55 6.39 2.82
C MET A 17 -7.07 6.40 4.26
N ILE A 18 -6.34 6.98 5.21
CA ILE A 18 -6.79 7.13 6.61
C ILE A 18 -8.06 7.99 6.68
N LEU A 19 -8.13 9.09 5.92
CA LEU A 19 -9.30 9.96 5.90
C LEU A 19 -10.56 9.19 5.47
N ILE A 20 -10.46 8.33 4.45
CA ILE A 20 -11.57 7.47 4.02
C ILE A 20 -11.99 6.51 5.14
N HIS A 21 -11.03 5.91 5.86
CA HIS A 21 -11.37 5.04 6.98
C HIS A 21 -12.09 5.81 8.10
N VAL A 22 -11.58 6.99 8.48
CA VAL A 22 -12.11 7.78 9.60
C VAL A 22 -13.47 8.41 9.29
N VAL A 23 -13.64 8.96 8.08
CA VAL A 23 -14.85 9.70 7.70
C VAL A 23 -15.97 8.78 7.23
N TYR A 24 -15.64 7.65 6.61
CA TYR A 24 -16.64 6.77 6.02
C TYR A 24 -16.73 5.40 6.70
N GLN A 25 -15.61 4.66 6.80
CA GLN A 25 -15.68 3.27 7.27
C GLN A 25 -15.98 3.16 8.77
N ILE A 26 -15.35 3.97 9.63
CA ILE A 26 -15.59 3.95 11.08
C ILE A 26 -17.04 4.34 11.41
N PRO A 27 -17.60 5.46 10.90
CA PRO A 27 -18.99 5.81 11.16
C PRO A 27 -19.95 4.74 10.65
N ALA A 28 -19.71 4.18 9.46
CA ALA A 28 -20.56 3.13 8.92
C ALA A 28 -20.53 1.84 9.76
N ILE A 29 -19.37 1.47 10.32
CA ILE A 29 -19.26 0.36 11.28
C ILE A 29 -20.01 0.68 12.58
N LEU A 30 -19.81 1.87 13.15
CA LEU A 30 -20.42 2.26 14.43
C LEU A 30 -21.95 2.36 14.35
N MET A 31 -22.47 2.86 13.23
CA MET A 31 -23.91 2.92 12.98
C MET A 31 -24.54 1.52 12.92
N GLN A 32 -23.77 0.48 12.59
CA GLN A 32 -24.24 -0.90 12.51
C GLN A 32 -23.95 -1.71 13.80
N ALA A 33 -22.92 -1.36 14.57
CA ALA A 33 -22.43 -2.15 15.71
C ALA A 33 -23.05 -1.77 17.08
N SER A 34 -23.78 -0.66 17.23
CA SER A 34 -24.31 -0.26 18.54
C SER A 34 -25.61 0.55 18.46
N CYS A 35 -26.69 0.05 19.10
CA CYS A 35 -27.86 0.73 19.69
C CYS A 35 -28.48 1.98 19.01
N THR A 36 -28.11 2.32 17.78
CA THR A 36 -28.65 3.42 16.97
C THR A 36 -29.53 2.89 15.83
N TYR A 37 -29.86 1.59 15.91
CA TYR A 37 -30.87 0.94 15.07
C TYR A 37 -32.26 1.62 15.19
N ALA A 38 -32.46 2.44 16.24
CA ALA A 38 -33.65 3.24 16.46
C ALA A 38 -33.65 4.60 15.72
N ILE A 39 -32.53 5.08 15.17
CA ILE A 39 -32.44 6.42 14.53
C ILE A 39 -32.04 6.32 13.05
N PHE A 40 -31.17 5.38 12.67
CA PHE A 40 -30.77 5.17 11.26
C PHE A 40 -30.87 3.68 10.92
N GLN A 41 -31.98 3.27 10.31
CA GLN A 41 -32.26 1.87 9.90
C GLN A 41 -31.55 1.44 8.61
N SER A 42 -30.56 2.20 8.12
CA SER A 42 -30.02 2.02 6.78
C SER A 42 -28.53 2.30 6.71
N TRP A 43 -27.93 1.83 5.62
CA TRP A 43 -26.61 2.23 5.17
C TRP A 43 -26.47 3.77 5.21
N LEU A 44 -25.25 4.30 5.43
CA LEU A 44 -25.00 5.75 5.47
C LEU A 44 -25.52 6.50 4.23
N PHE A 45 -25.61 5.79 3.10
CA PHE A 45 -26.19 6.28 1.86
C PHE A 45 -27.31 5.35 1.40
N ASP A 46 -28.38 5.94 0.88
CA ASP A 46 -29.43 5.22 0.17
C ASP A 46 -28.81 4.46 -1.02
N ASP A 47 -29.24 3.22 -1.28
CA ASP A 47 -28.60 2.17 -2.13
C ASP A 47 -27.37 1.45 -1.54
N GLY A 48 -26.95 1.78 -0.32
CA GLY A 48 -25.93 1.02 0.42
C GLY A 48 -24.61 0.87 -0.32
N MET A 49 -24.16 -0.38 -0.53
CA MET A 49 -22.89 -0.70 -1.20
C MET A 49 -22.85 -0.23 -2.67
N HIS A 50 -24.02 -0.09 -3.30
CA HIS A 50 -24.16 0.31 -4.71
C HIS A 50 -24.30 1.82 -4.89
N SER A 51 -24.48 2.56 -3.80
CA SER A 51 -24.61 4.02 -3.86
C SER A 51 -23.38 4.65 -4.53
N THR A 52 -23.64 5.60 -5.43
CA THR A 52 -22.59 6.35 -6.15
C THR A 52 -21.49 6.91 -5.24
N PRO A 53 -21.79 7.56 -4.09
CA PRO A 53 -20.73 8.07 -3.20
C PRO A 53 -19.83 6.96 -2.65
N VAL A 54 -20.39 5.79 -2.33
CA VAL A 54 -19.62 4.63 -1.85
C VAL A 54 -18.71 4.09 -2.94
N VAL A 55 -19.19 4.01 -4.18
CA VAL A 55 -18.39 3.62 -5.35
C VAL A 55 -17.18 4.53 -5.52
N LEU A 56 -17.40 5.84 -5.44
CA LEU A 56 -16.34 6.83 -5.60
C LEU A 56 -15.31 6.74 -4.47
N LEU A 57 -15.74 6.55 -3.22
CA LEU A 57 -14.83 6.39 -2.08
C LEU A 57 -13.95 5.13 -2.22
N PHE A 58 -14.54 4.00 -2.66
CA PHE A 58 -13.76 2.78 -2.92
C PHE A 58 -12.84 2.89 -4.13
N PHE A 59 -13.21 3.69 -5.13
CA PHE A 59 -12.32 4.04 -6.23
C PHE A 59 -11.10 4.82 -5.74
N VAL A 60 -11.29 5.88 -4.92
CA VAL A 60 -10.18 6.65 -4.34
C VAL A 60 -9.31 5.77 -3.44
N PHE A 61 -9.93 4.90 -2.64
CA PHE A 61 -9.22 3.93 -1.81
C PHE A 61 -8.32 3.00 -2.66
N LYS A 62 -8.86 2.38 -3.72
CA LYS A 62 -8.09 1.51 -4.62
C LYS A 62 -6.99 2.26 -5.35
N TYR A 63 -7.24 3.49 -5.76
CA TYR A 63 -6.22 4.36 -6.34
C TYR A 63 -5.06 4.59 -5.36
N CYS A 64 -5.34 4.95 -4.10
CA CYS A 64 -4.30 5.13 -3.08
C CYS A 64 -3.51 3.84 -2.84
N TRP A 65 -4.21 2.69 -2.78
CA TRP A 65 -3.59 1.37 -2.64
C TRP A 65 -2.63 1.08 -3.79
N TYR A 66 -3.08 1.22 -5.03
CA TYR A 66 -2.27 0.98 -6.23
C TYR A 66 -1.08 1.91 -6.34
N TYR A 67 -1.25 3.18 -5.98
CA TYR A 67 -0.16 4.13 -5.92
C TYR A 67 0.91 3.70 -4.92
N ASN A 68 0.53 3.28 -3.72
CA ASN A 68 1.48 2.81 -2.72
C ASN A 68 2.23 1.56 -3.18
N THR A 69 1.54 0.58 -3.75
CA THR A 69 2.15 -0.65 -4.28
C THR A 69 3.19 -0.33 -5.36
N LEU A 70 2.87 0.54 -6.32
CA LEU A 70 3.80 0.95 -7.37
C LEU A 70 4.92 1.86 -6.85
N SER A 71 4.63 2.70 -5.85
CA SER A 71 5.64 3.54 -5.21
C SER A 71 6.70 2.70 -4.52
N HIS A 72 6.34 1.57 -3.90
CA HIS A 72 7.32 0.64 -3.35
C HIS A 72 8.26 0.09 -4.42
N VAL A 73 7.72 -0.34 -5.58
CA VAL A 73 8.52 -0.77 -6.74
C VAL A 73 9.47 0.35 -7.18
N LEU A 74 8.98 1.58 -7.30
CA LEU A 74 9.79 2.73 -7.73
C LEU A 74 10.89 3.07 -6.72
N MET A 75 10.57 3.10 -5.43
CA MET A 75 11.53 3.37 -4.36
C MET A 75 12.62 2.30 -4.31
N SER A 76 12.26 1.02 -4.44
CA SER A 76 13.22 -0.09 -4.49
C SER A 76 14.11 -0.02 -5.73
N THR A 77 13.55 0.19 -6.92
CA THR A 77 14.33 0.26 -8.17
C THR A 77 15.26 1.47 -8.22
N THR A 78 14.81 2.64 -7.75
CA THR A 78 15.66 3.84 -7.69
C THR A 78 16.81 3.70 -6.70
N ARG A 79 16.62 2.96 -5.60
CA ARG A 79 17.69 2.62 -4.64
C ARG A 79 18.72 1.66 -5.22
N ILE A 80 18.25 0.59 -5.88
CA ILE A 80 19.13 -0.32 -6.60
C ILE A 80 19.94 0.45 -7.64
N PHE A 81 19.27 1.28 -8.45
CA PHE A 81 19.94 2.12 -9.44
C PHE A 81 20.98 3.02 -8.79
N ARG A 82 20.67 3.68 -7.67
CA ARG A 82 21.63 4.54 -6.95
C ARG A 82 22.84 3.74 -6.45
N LEU A 83 22.63 2.54 -5.92
CA LEU A 83 23.71 1.67 -5.45
C LEU A 83 24.67 1.29 -6.59
N TYR A 84 24.16 0.97 -7.78
CA TYR A 84 25.00 0.70 -8.95
C TYR A 84 25.55 1.97 -9.63
N ALA A 85 24.83 3.09 -9.54
CA ALA A 85 25.20 4.34 -10.22
C ALA A 85 26.17 5.20 -9.42
N ILE A 86 26.26 5.05 -8.08
CA ILE A 86 27.34 5.61 -7.25
C ILE A 86 28.70 5.11 -7.77
N VAL A 87 28.79 3.88 -8.24
CA VAL A 87 29.98 3.31 -8.89
C VAL A 87 30.28 3.96 -10.25
N ARG A 88 29.30 4.59 -10.91
CA ARG A 88 29.39 5.13 -12.28
C ARG A 88 29.18 6.64 -12.40
N GLY A 89 29.07 7.38 -11.29
CA GLY A 89 28.96 8.85 -11.28
C GLY A 89 27.67 9.46 -11.85
N ARG A 90 26.58 8.69 -12.00
CA ARG A 90 25.31 9.20 -12.59
C ARG A 90 24.22 9.32 -11.52
N ILE A 91 23.82 10.55 -11.19
CA ILE A 91 22.76 10.83 -10.20
C ILE A 91 21.43 11.06 -10.93
N LEU A 92 20.34 10.49 -10.42
CA LEU A 92 18.99 10.74 -10.92
C LEU A 92 18.60 12.20 -10.64
N SER A 93 18.34 12.97 -11.69
CA SER A 93 17.89 14.37 -11.58
C SER A 93 16.47 14.47 -11.01
N ASN A 94 16.19 15.51 -10.21
CA ASN A 94 14.86 15.74 -9.63
C ASN A 94 13.73 15.80 -10.68
N GLY A 95 13.98 16.38 -11.86
CA GLY A 95 12.97 16.44 -12.94
C GLY A 95 12.51 15.06 -13.44
N ARG A 96 13.44 14.10 -13.55
CA ARG A 96 13.10 12.71 -13.90
C ARG A 96 12.30 12.03 -12.80
N SER A 97 12.60 12.31 -11.54
CA SER A 97 11.83 11.78 -10.40
C SER A 97 10.38 12.29 -10.40
N ILE A 98 10.16 13.57 -10.68
CA ILE A 98 8.81 14.13 -10.82
C ILE A 98 8.06 13.47 -11.97
N SER A 99 8.72 13.31 -13.13
CA SER A 99 8.11 12.62 -14.28
C SER A 99 7.71 11.17 -13.94
N LEU A 100 8.54 10.44 -13.17
CA LEU A 100 8.23 9.09 -12.73
C LEU A 100 7.03 9.05 -11.78
N VAL A 101 6.91 10.02 -10.85
CA VAL A 101 5.72 10.15 -9.99
C VAL A 101 4.48 10.34 -10.84
N ILE A 102 4.50 11.26 -11.80
CA ILE A 102 3.34 11.54 -12.67
C ILE A 102 2.93 10.28 -13.43
N VAL A 103 3.89 9.55 -14.00
CA VAL A 103 3.62 8.29 -14.71
C VAL A 103 2.96 7.26 -13.78
N ILE A 104 3.45 7.11 -12.55
CA ILE A 104 2.85 6.19 -11.58
C ILE A 104 1.43 6.61 -11.23
N GLN A 105 1.18 7.91 -11.00
CA GLN A 105 -0.18 8.40 -10.74
C GLN A 105 -1.15 8.00 -11.86
N LEU A 106 -0.74 8.19 -13.12
CA LEU A 106 -1.57 7.83 -14.27
C LEU A 106 -1.83 6.33 -14.34
N ILE A 107 -0.80 5.50 -14.09
CA ILE A 107 -0.95 4.04 -14.04
C ILE A 107 -1.88 3.64 -12.89
N SER A 108 -1.75 4.23 -11.71
CA SER A 108 -2.59 3.96 -10.54
C SER A 108 -4.05 4.32 -10.78
N ILE A 109 -4.33 5.47 -11.41
CA ILE A 109 -5.68 5.86 -11.81
C ILE A 109 -6.23 4.87 -12.84
N GLY A 110 -5.44 4.54 -13.87
CA GLY A 110 -5.83 3.57 -14.90
C GLY A 110 -6.19 2.21 -14.30
N SER A 111 -5.35 1.68 -13.41
CA SER A 111 -5.60 0.43 -12.68
C SER A 111 -6.84 0.52 -11.79
N ALA A 112 -7.07 1.64 -11.10
CA ALA A 112 -8.26 1.86 -10.28
C ALA A 112 -9.53 1.88 -11.11
N VAL A 113 -9.51 2.53 -12.28
CA VAL A 113 -10.65 2.54 -13.22
C VAL A 113 -10.91 1.15 -13.77
N LEU A 114 -9.85 0.44 -14.18
CA LEU A 114 -9.95 -0.92 -14.67
C LEU A 114 -10.56 -1.85 -13.61
N SER A 115 -10.10 -1.75 -12.37
CA SER A 115 -10.54 -2.58 -11.26
C SER A 115 -11.98 -2.30 -10.81
N GLN A 116 -12.39 -1.03 -10.77
CA GLN A 116 -13.69 -0.63 -10.19
C GLN A 116 -14.83 -0.51 -11.21
N PHE A 117 -14.55 -0.14 -12.47
CA PHE A 117 -15.59 0.17 -13.45
C PHE A 117 -15.58 -0.74 -14.68
N ILE A 118 -14.41 -1.20 -15.13
CA ILE A 118 -14.30 -1.94 -16.40
C ILE A 118 -14.34 -3.45 -16.19
N THR A 119 -13.74 -3.96 -15.12
CA THR A 119 -13.65 -5.41 -14.91
C THR A 119 -15.04 -5.99 -14.59
N PRO A 120 -15.58 -6.90 -15.42
CA PRO A 120 -17.01 -7.22 -15.45
C PRO A 120 -17.55 -8.04 -14.27
N CYS A 121 -16.71 -8.49 -13.34
CA CYS A 121 -17.08 -9.55 -12.39
C CYS A 121 -16.89 -9.22 -10.91
N CYS A 122 -16.02 -8.28 -10.52
CA CYS A 122 -15.62 -8.13 -9.13
C CYS A 122 -15.23 -6.70 -8.75
N ARG A 123 -16.19 -6.00 -8.12
CA ARG A 123 -15.93 -4.72 -7.46
C ARG A 123 -15.45 -4.97 -6.03
N THR A 124 -14.45 -4.23 -5.57
CA THR A 124 -14.06 -4.28 -4.15
C THR A 124 -14.91 -3.31 -3.35
N SER A 125 -15.55 -3.84 -2.31
CA SER A 125 -16.37 -3.09 -1.38
C SER A 125 -16.06 -3.53 0.05
N PHE A 126 -16.35 -2.66 1.02
CA PHE A 126 -16.24 -3.02 2.44
C PHE A 126 -17.54 -3.65 2.91
N ALA A 127 -17.45 -4.87 3.41
CA ALA A 127 -18.56 -5.58 4.02
C ALA A 127 -18.53 -5.38 5.54
N TYR A 128 -19.54 -4.67 6.05
CA TYR A 128 -19.64 -4.36 7.47
C TYR A 128 -19.89 -5.58 8.36
N TYR A 129 -20.54 -6.63 7.84
CA TYR A 129 -20.84 -7.85 8.61
C TYR A 129 -19.59 -8.69 8.95
N VAL A 130 -18.54 -8.60 8.13
CA VAL A 130 -17.24 -9.28 8.31
C VAL A 130 -16.12 -8.30 8.65
N TYR A 131 -16.44 -7.01 8.78
CA TYR A 131 -15.49 -5.91 9.00
C TYR A 131 -14.30 -5.93 8.03
N SER A 132 -14.51 -6.35 6.78
CA SER A 132 -13.42 -6.65 5.83
C SER A 132 -13.75 -6.25 4.40
N TYR A 133 -12.69 -6.18 3.58
CA TYR A 133 -12.79 -5.93 2.15
C TYR A 133 -13.18 -7.21 1.43
N VAL A 134 -14.29 -7.18 0.71
CA VAL A 134 -14.78 -8.31 -0.10
C VAL A 134 -14.82 -7.93 -1.58
N TYR A 135 -14.62 -8.93 -2.42
CA TYR A 135 -14.88 -8.80 -3.85
C TYR A 135 -16.30 -9.26 -4.11
N GLU A 136 -17.11 -8.37 -4.66
CA GLU A 136 -18.48 -8.69 -5.03
C GLU A 136 -18.48 -9.53 -6.31
N THR A 137 -18.58 -10.85 -6.18
CA THR A 137 -18.63 -11.78 -7.31
C THR A 137 -20.04 -11.81 -7.91
N ARG A 138 -20.16 -11.51 -9.21
CA ARG A 138 -21.41 -11.72 -9.95
C ARG A 138 -21.46 -13.17 -10.46
N GLY A 139 -22.05 -14.07 -9.68
CA GLY A 139 -22.21 -15.50 -10.04
C GLY A 139 -20.90 -16.31 -10.00
N SER A 140 -20.76 -17.31 -10.87
CA SER A 140 -19.59 -18.21 -10.95
C SER A 140 -18.41 -17.67 -11.76
N VAL A 141 -18.39 -16.36 -12.06
CA VAL A 141 -17.36 -15.74 -12.89
C VAL A 141 -16.07 -15.55 -12.08
N THR A 142 -14.94 -15.91 -12.66
CA THR A 142 -13.61 -15.77 -12.08
C THR A 142 -13.28 -14.30 -11.79
N ASN A 143 -12.72 -14.02 -10.61
CA ASN A 143 -12.38 -12.66 -10.16
C ASN A 143 -11.13 -12.12 -10.87
N TYR A 144 -11.30 -11.58 -12.08
CA TYR A 144 -10.20 -11.05 -12.87
C TYR A 144 -9.48 -9.87 -12.20
N SER A 145 -10.18 -9.03 -11.41
CA SER A 145 -9.57 -7.90 -10.71
C SER A 145 -8.51 -8.38 -9.71
N ASN A 146 -8.84 -9.40 -8.91
CA ASN A 146 -7.93 -9.96 -7.93
C ASN A 146 -6.75 -10.72 -8.57
N TYR A 147 -7.01 -11.57 -9.57
CA TYR A 147 -5.99 -12.45 -10.15
C TYR A 147 -5.09 -11.77 -11.20
N VAL A 148 -5.62 -10.82 -11.98
CA VAL A 148 -4.91 -10.20 -13.12
C VAL A 148 -4.32 -8.85 -12.76
N ILE A 149 -4.90 -8.10 -11.82
CA ILE A 149 -4.43 -6.75 -11.46
C ILE A 149 -3.76 -6.78 -10.09
N ASP A 150 -4.52 -7.07 -9.04
CA ASP A 150 -4.05 -6.90 -7.66
C ASP A 150 -2.89 -7.85 -7.35
N LEU A 151 -3.02 -9.12 -7.75
CA LEU A 151 -2.04 -10.15 -7.47
C LEU A 151 -0.65 -9.88 -8.07
N PRO A 152 -0.50 -9.74 -9.40
CA PRO A 152 0.83 -9.52 -9.98
C PRO A 152 1.45 -8.23 -9.48
N MET A 153 0.65 -7.19 -9.23
CA MET A 153 1.18 -5.92 -8.74
C MET A 153 1.71 -6.04 -7.30
N ASN A 154 0.96 -6.69 -6.41
CA ASN A 154 1.41 -6.93 -5.03
C ASN A 154 2.64 -7.86 -4.98
N ILE A 155 2.65 -8.93 -5.77
CA ILE A 155 3.83 -9.82 -5.89
C ILE A 155 5.05 -9.03 -6.38
N SER A 156 4.89 -8.21 -7.42
CA SER A 156 6.00 -7.42 -7.97
C SER A 156 6.58 -6.46 -6.94
N SER A 157 5.72 -5.81 -6.15
CA SER A 157 6.13 -4.90 -5.07
C SER A 157 6.94 -5.61 -4.00
N THR A 158 6.46 -6.77 -3.52
CA THR A 158 7.18 -7.57 -2.53
C THR A 158 8.49 -8.11 -3.08
N ALA A 159 8.50 -8.63 -4.30
CA ALA A 159 9.70 -9.16 -4.94
C ALA A 159 10.77 -8.08 -5.14
N CYS A 160 10.39 -6.91 -5.68
CA CYS A 160 11.30 -5.78 -5.87
C CYS A 160 11.86 -5.27 -4.53
N SER A 161 11.02 -5.21 -3.50
CA SER A 161 11.41 -4.82 -2.14
C SER A 161 12.45 -5.77 -1.56
N LEU A 162 12.18 -7.07 -1.60
CA LEU A 162 13.09 -8.11 -1.10
C LEU A 162 14.44 -8.09 -1.83
N LEU A 163 14.43 -8.02 -3.16
CA LEU A 163 15.66 -7.94 -3.95
C LEU A 163 16.48 -6.70 -3.61
N CYS A 164 15.82 -5.55 -3.41
CA CYS A 164 16.49 -4.31 -3.02
C CYS A 164 17.16 -4.44 -1.65
N TYR A 165 16.47 -4.93 -0.63
CA TYR A 165 17.04 -5.01 0.72
C TYR A 165 18.15 -6.05 0.81
N SER A 166 17.98 -7.21 0.19
CA SER A 166 19.04 -8.22 0.09
C SER A 166 20.29 -7.66 -0.59
N GLY A 167 20.12 -6.88 -1.67
CA GLY A 167 21.23 -6.24 -2.38
C GLY A 167 21.95 -5.16 -1.58
N VAL A 168 21.21 -4.33 -0.83
CA VAL A 168 21.80 -3.28 0.03
C VAL A 168 22.57 -3.91 1.20
N SER A 169 21.99 -4.91 1.88
CA SER A 169 22.65 -5.61 3.00
C SER A 169 23.91 -6.35 2.55
N TYR A 170 23.87 -7.02 1.39
CA TYR A 170 25.04 -7.70 0.83
C TYR A 170 26.20 -6.73 0.59
N ARG A 171 25.90 -5.55 0.03
CA ARG A 171 26.91 -4.52 -0.27
C ARG A 171 27.48 -3.85 0.96
N LEU A 172 26.69 -3.72 2.03
CA LEU A 172 27.19 -3.23 3.31
C LEU A 172 28.23 -4.19 3.89
N ASN A 173 27.92 -5.49 3.92
CA ASN A 173 28.83 -6.53 4.42
C ASN A 173 30.12 -6.64 3.59
N ASP A 174 30.01 -6.53 2.26
CA ASP A 174 31.17 -6.47 1.35
C ASP A 174 32.06 -5.26 1.66
N SER A 175 31.46 -4.08 1.87
CA SER A 175 32.20 -2.86 2.19
C SER A 175 32.90 -2.86 3.55
N GLU A 176 32.30 -3.51 4.55
CA GLU A 176 32.88 -3.71 5.88
C GLU A 176 34.09 -4.66 5.81
N SER A 177 33.96 -5.73 5.04
CA SER A 177 35.04 -6.71 4.80
C SER A 177 36.21 -6.09 4.03
N ALA A 178 35.94 -5.15 3.12
CA ALA A 178 36.93 -4.54 2.25
C ALA A 178 37.66 -3.31 2.85
N LYS A 179 37.39 -2.90 4.10
CA LYS A 179 37.97 -1.70 4.76
C LYS A 179 37.99 -0.46 3.84
N ILE A 180 36.89 -0.25 3.12
CA ILE A 180 36.77 0.84 2.15
C ILE A 180 36.80 2.19 2.90
N ASN A 181 37.33 3.22 2.23
CA ASN A 181 37.44 4.62 2.67
C ASN A 181 36.30 5.06 3.62
N SER A 182 36.63 5.68 4.76
CA SER A 182 35.68 6.00 5.85
C SER A 182 34.45 6.78 5.38
N ASN A 183 34.65 7.73 4.45
CA ASN A 183 33.57 8.55 3.90
C ASN A 183 32.58 7.73 3.04
N TYR A 184 33.04 6.67 2.37
CA TYR A 184 32.15 5.78 1.62
C TYR A 184 31.32 4.91 2.56
N TYR A 185 31.94 4.39 3.62
CA TYR A 185 31.28 3.59 4.64
C TYR A 185 30.19 4.38 5.39
N GLU A 186 30.48 5.63 5.79
CA GLU A 186 29.51 6.51 6.45
C GLU A 186 28.30 6.81 5.56
N ASN A 187 28.53 7.14 4.29
CA ASN A 187 27.46 7.34 3.32
C ASN A 187 26.61 6.09 3.10
N MET A 188 27.24 4.90 3.12
CA MET A 188 26.52 3.63 2.96
C MET A 188 25.66 3.30 4.17
N HIS A 189 26.11 3.60 5.39
CA HIS A 189 25.31 3.48 6.62
C HIS A 189 24.06 4.34 6.60
N VAL A 190 24.19 5.58 6.11
CA VAL A 190 23.03 6.47 5.92
C VAL A 190 22.03 5.85 4.93
N ILE A 191 22.52 5.36 3.79
CA ILE A 191 21.69 4.66 2.78
C ILE A 191 21.01 3.42 3.39
N PHE A 192 21.71 2.67 4.23
CA PHE A 192 21.21 1.48 4.91
C PHE A 192 20.10 1.80 5.92
N ARG A 193 20.29 2.81 6.79
CA ARG A 193 19.24 3.28 7.72
C ARG A 193 17.97 3.67 6.97
N TYR A 194 18.12 4.44 5.89
CA TYR A 194 16.99 4.76 5.03
C TYR A 194 16.44 3.53 4.31
N ALA A 195 17.21 2.47 4.05
CA ALA A 195 16.68 1.25 3.43
C ALA A 195 15.82 0.46 4.41
N MET A 196 16.29 0.25 5.63
CA MET A 196 15.54 -0.42 6.70
C MET A 196 14.16 0.20 6.93
N HIS A 197 14.07 1.53 6.82
CA HIS A 197 12.81 2.25 6.88
C HIS A 197 11.78 1.83 5.85
N PHE A 198 12.16 1.87 4.59
CA PHE A 198 11.23 1.48 3.54
C PHE A 198 10.99 -0.04 3.58
N ALA A 199 11.92 -0.82 4.17
CA ALA A 199 11.74 -2.24 4.39
C ALA A 199 10.63 -2.51 5.39
N ALA A 200 10.60 -1.75 6.48
CA ALA A 200 9.53 -1.83 7.47
C ALA A 200 8.17 -1.45 6.85
N VAL A 201 8.09 -0.34 6.10
CA VAL A 201 6.85 0.03 5.38
C VAL A 201 6.42 -1.06 4.38
N ALA A 202 7.37 -1.60 3.61
CA ALA A 202 7.09 -2.68 2.66
C ALA A 202 6.65 -3.97 3.36
N ALA A 203 7.15 -4.26 4.56
CA ALA A 203 6.74 -5.41 5.36
C ALA A 203 5.28 -5.25 5.85
N PHE A 204 4.90 -4.07 6.34
CA PHE A 204 3.49 -3.80 6.69
C PHE A 204 2.56 -3.93 5.49
N HIS A 205 2.99 -3.44 4.32
CA HIS A 205 2.24 -3.62 3.08
C HIS A 205 2.11 -5.10 2.70
N PHE A 206 3.22 -5.86 2.79
CA PHE A 206 3.25 -7.30 2.53
C PHE A 206 2.26 -8.05 3.41
N ILE A 207 2.30 -7.82 4.71
CA ILE A 207 1.39 -8.46 5.67
C ILE A 207 -0.08 -8.08 5.37
N SER A 208 -0.34 -6.82 5.01
CA SER A 208 -1.69 -6.35 4.71
C SER A 208 -2.28 -7.01 3.47
N TRP A 209 -1.52 -7.12 2.38
CA TRP A 209 -2.05 -7.77 1.18
C TRP A 209 -2.08 -9.29 1.31
N LEU A 210 -1.18 -9.89 2.11
CA LEU A 210 -1.20 -11.30 2.41
C LEU A 210 -2.45 -11.70 3.20
N THR A 211 -2.84 -10.88 4.18
CA THR A 211 -4.08 -11.11 4.97
C THR A 211 -5.34 -10.97 4.12
N LEU A 212 -5.38 -10.00 3.19
CA LEU A 212 -6.45 -9.88 2.18
C LEU A 212 -6.64 -11.15 1.33
N ARG A 213 -5.60 -12.00 1.23
CA ARG A 213 -5.64 -13.19 0.36
C ARG A 213 -5.77 -14.51 1.10
N ILE A 214 -5.09 -14.65 2.25
CA ILE A 214 -5.08 -15.90 3.02
C ILE A 214 -6.30 -16.00 3.91
N LEU A 215 -6.76 -14.89 4.52
CA LEU A 215 -7.82 -14.97 5.51
C LEU A 215 -9.18 -15.34 4.91
N PRO A 216 -9.65 -14.76 3.78
CA PRO A 216 -10.95 -15.11 3.21
C PRO A 216 -11.17 -16.62 2.94
N PRO A 217 -10.23 -17.37 2.31
CA PRO A 217 -10.42 -18.81 2.10
C PRO A 217 -10.29 -19.64 3.39
N LEU A 218 -9.55 -19.17 4.39
CA LEU A 218 -9.39 -19.88 5.67
C LEU A 218 -10.68 -19.84 6.50
N SER A 219 -11.38 -18.71 6.48
CA SER A 219 -12.64 -18.45 7.18
C SER A 219 -13.87 -18.90 6.38
N SER A 220 -13.93 -20.19 6.04
CA SER A 220 -15.12 -20.79 5.41
C SER A 220 -16.28 -20.99 6.41
N ASP A 221 -15.98 -20.98 7.71
CA ASP A 221 -16.96 -21.11 8.79
C ASP A 221 -17.44 -19.71 9.25
N PRO A 222 -18.76 -19.44 9.31
CA PRO A 222 -19.32 -18.17 9.79
C PRO A 222 -18.86 -17.78 11.20
N SER A 223 -18.51 -18.74 12.05
CA SER A 223 -18.00 -18.49 13.41
C SER A 223 -16.63 -17.78 13.42
N GLN A 224 -15.91 -17.77 12.30
CA GLN A 224 -14.58 -17.19 12.15
C GLN A 224 -14.57 -15.91 11.31
N ASP A 225 -15.74 -15.31 11.04
CA ASP A 225 -15.85 -14.08 10.24
C ASP A 225 -15.09 -12.89 10.84
N TRP A 226 -14.89 -12.87 12.17
CA TRP A 226 -14.06 -11.89 12.86
C TRP A 226 -12.60 -11.89 12.36
N LEU A 227 -12.10 -13.03 11.90
CA LEU A 227 -10.74 -13.18 11.38
C LEU A 227 -10.56 -12.34 10.11
N LYS A 228 -11.61 -12.19 9.28
CA LYS A 228 -11.58 -11.32 8.11
C LYS A 228 -11.41 -9.86 8.51
N GLY A 229 -11.91 -9.45 9.67
CA GLY A 229 -11.76 -8.10 10.22
C GLY A 229 -10.32 -7.71 10.54
N VAL A 230 -9.47 -8.69 10.86
CA VAL A 230 -8.03 -8.49 11.11
C VAL A 230 -7.33 -7.89 9.88
N THR A 231 -7.80 -8.20 8.67
CA THR A 231 -7.29 -7.61 7.43
C THR A 231 -7.39 -6.08 7.43
N THR A 232 -8.53 -5.54 7.88
CA THR A 232 -8.76 -4.09 7.93
C THR A 232 -7.80 -3.41 8.90
N LEU A 233 -7.51 -4.07 10.03
CA LEU A 233 -6.50 -3.59 10.98
C LEU A 233 -5.11 -3.50 10.33
N PHE A 234 -4.69 -4.53 9.59
CA PHE A 234 -3.40 -4.49 8.91
C PHE A 234 -3.33 -3.42 7.82
N VAL A 235 -4.40 -3.23 7.04
CA VAL A 235 -4.49 -2.14 6.05
C VAL A 235 -4.35 -0.77 6.72
N LEU A 236 -4.97 -0.55 7.88
CA LEU A 236 -4.81 0.66 8.68
C LEU A 236 -3.37 0.83 9.19
N LEU A 237 -2.79 -0.23 9.74
CA LEU A 237 -1.40 -0.24 10.21
C LEU A 237 -0.42 0.07 9.08
N ASN A 238 -0.67 -0.44 7.86
CA ASN A 238 0.12 -0.11 6.68
C ASN A 238 0.03 1.38 6.36
N SER A 239 -1.18 1.95 6.34
CA SER A 239 -1.39 3.39 6.11
C SER A 239 -0.68 4.25 7.15
N TRP A 240 -0.62 3.79 8.40
CA TRP A 240 0.01 4.52 9.50
C TRP A 240 1.54 4.37 9.51
N SER A 241 2.05 3.22 9.06
CA SER A 241 3.46 2.84 9.17
C SER A 241 4.43 3.86 8.55
N ALA A 242 4.08 4.43 7.40
CA ALA A 242 4.92 5.42 6.71
C ALA A 242 5.10 6.70 7.53
N ALA A 243 4.02 7.21 8.13
CA ALA A 243 4.06 8.39 8.97
C ALA A 243 4.80 8.12 10.30
N PHE A 244 4.53 6.97 10.92
CA PHE A 244 5.19 6.56 12.16
C PHE A 244 6.70 6.44 12.00
N LEU A 245 7.15 5.73 10.96
CA LEU A 245 8.58 5.56 10.69
C LEU A 245 9.24 6.90 10.33
N PHE A 246 8.56 7.78 9.59
CA PHE A 246 9.10 9.11 9.31
C PHE A 246 9.33 9.93 10.59
N LEU A 247 8.45 9.83 11.58
CA LEU A 247 8.63 10.50 12.88
C LEU A 247 9.79 9.93 13.68
N LEU A 248 9.99 8.61 13.68
CA LEU A 248 11.01 7.96 14.52
C LEU A 248 12.47 8.21 14.10
N ASN A 249 12.71 8.58 12.84
CA ASN A 249 14.08 8.61 12.29
C ASN A 249 14.44 9.95 11.65
N ASN A 250 13.56 10.95 11.75
CA ASN A 250 13.99 12.32 11.60
C ASN A 250 14.65 12.73 12.91
N THR A 251 15.98 12.64 12.96
CA THR A 251 16.80 13.29 13.98
C THR A 251 16.97 14.81 13.72
N GLU A 252 16.25 15.38 12.75
CA GLU A 252 16.30 16.80 12.36
C GLU A 252 14.97 17.54 12.59
N VAL A 253 14.02 16.95 13.31
CA VAL A 253 12.86 17.68 13.89
C VAL A 253 13.01 17.68 15.40
#